data_AF-A0A419DIS2-F1
#
_entry.id   AF-A0A419DIS2-F1
#
_cell.length_a   1.000
_cell.length_b   1.000
_cell.length_c   1.000
_cell.angle_alpha   90.00
_cell.angle_beta   90.00
_cell.angle_gamma   90.00
#
_symmetry.space_group_name_H-M   'P 1'
#
loop_
_entity.id
_entity.type
_entity.pdbx_description
1 polymer ?
#
loop_
_entity_poly.entity_id
_entity_poly.type
_entity_poly.pdbx_seq_one_letter_code
_entity_poly.pdbx_strand_id
1 'polypeptide(L)'
;MDTKQSMRLESYFLNAQLFLWGLGGGQKGTYRWLERHNISFERGKYERVSSHLKDTIGIGRIIEEIIIPLVRERFPKETRDYLREKWNNHKLPELFEVNKLTINDNFEELKGKEGVGGQYRLWRPFLEISTQNPTWNYVERWGQLAPIWFLEIEDIFHDATK
;
A
#
# COMPACT_ATOMS: atom_id res chain seq x y z
N MET A 1 2.95 -12.69 15.18
CA MET A 1 1.56 -12.22 14.95
C MET A 1 0.60 -13.08 15.76
N ASP A 2 -0.29 -12.47 16.54
CA ASP A 2 -1.31 -13.21 17.29
C ASP A 2 -2.55 -13.54 16.42
N THR A 3 -3.39 -14.47 16.88
CA THR A 3 -4.58 -14.91 16.14
C THR A 3 -5.56 -13.77 15.84
N LYS A 4 -5.75 -12.83 16.77
CA LYS A 4 -6.69 -11.71 16.60
C LYS A 4 -6.18 -10.74 15.55
N GLN A 5 -4.88 -10.39 15.60
CA GLN A 5 -4.20 -9.57 14.61
C GLN A 5 -4.28 -10.22 13.22
N SER A 6 -4.01 -11.53 13.13
CA SER A 6 -4.14 -12.29 11.88
C SER A 6 -5.54 -12.20 11.28
N MET A 7 -6.59 -12.38 12.09
CA MET A 7 -7.98 -12.29 11.63
C MET A 7 -8.37 -10.88 11.15
N ARG A 8 -7.88 -9.82 11.83
CA ARG A 8 -8.10 -8.44 11.41
C ARG A 8 -7.42 -8.16 10.07
N LEU A 9 -6.14 -8.53 9.95
CA LEU A 9 -5.36 -8.36 8.71
C LEU A 9 -5.96 -9.12 7.54
N GLU A 10 -6.46 -10.34 7.77
CA GLU A 10 -7.15 -11.12 6.75
C GLU A 10 -8.43 -10.43 6.29
N SER A 11 -9.21 -9.90 7.24
CA SER A 11 -10.42 -9.13 6.93
C SER A 11 -10.08 -7.88 6.10
N TYR A 12 -9.04 -7.13 6.48
CA TYR A 12 -8.58 -5.97 5.71
C TYR A 12 -8.08 -6.35 4.32
N PHE A 13 -7.42 -7.50 4.19
CA PHE A 13 -6.89 -7.98 2.92
C PHE A 13 -8.01 -8.36 1.95
N LEU A 14 -9.00 -9.13 2.40
CA LEU A 14 -10.09 -9.62 1.56
C LEU A 14 -11.12 -8.54 1.21
N ASN A 15 -11.32 -7.55 2.09
CA ASN A 15 -12.30 -6.48 1.88
C ASN A 15 -11.70 -5.19 1.28
N ALA A 16 -10.42 -5.21 0.91
CA ALA A 16 -9.78 -4.05 0.31
C ALA A 16 -10.37 -3.74 -1.07
N GLN A 17 -10.67 -2.47 -1.31
CA GLN A 17 -11.12 -2.00 -2.63
C GLN A 17 -10.04 -2.18 -3.70
N LEU A 18 -8.77 -2.05 -3.32
CA LEU A 18 -7.64 -2.21 -4.23
C LEU A 18 -6.86 -3.48 -3.93
N PHE A 19 -6.50 -4.18 -5.00
CA PHE A 19 -5.66 -5.36 -4.96
C PHE A 19 -4.30 -5.07 -4.29
N LEU A 20 -3.92 -5.90 -3.32
CA LEU A 20 -2.77 -5.67 -2.42
C LEU A 20 -2.72 -4.24 -1.87
N TRP A 21 -3.88 -3.71 -1.45
CA TRP A 21 -4.06 -2.35 -0.96
C TRP A 21 -3.62 -1.25 -1.92
N GLY A 22 -3.52 -1.60 -3.20
CA GLY A 22 -2.98 -0.74 -4.20
C GLY A 22 -1.54 -0.39 -3.92
N LEU A 23 -0.66 -1.37 -3.64
CA LEU A 23 0.79 -1.16 -3.53
C LEU A 23 1.53 -1.34 -4.88
N GLY A 24 1.05 -2.24 -5.75
CA GLY A 24 1.77 -2.65 -6.98
C GLY A 24 1.46 -1.90 -8.28
N GLY A 25 0.93 -0.68 -8.26
CA GLY A 25 0.57 0.11 -9.46
C GLY A 25 -0.77 -0.26 -10.13
N GLY A 26 -1.53 -1.20 -9.57
CA GLY A 26 -2.68 -1.84 -10.23
C GLY A 26 -2.36 -3.29 -10.62
N GLN A 27 -3.25 -3.95 -11.36
CA GLN A 27 -3.18 -5.41 -11.58
C GLN A 27 -1.86 -5.90 -12.17
N LYS A 28 -1.49 -5.37 -13.34
CA LYS A 28 -0.36 -5.87 -14.11
C LYS A 28 0.96 -5.49 -13.44
N GLY A 29 1.06 -4.30 -12.86
CA GLY A 29 2.19 -3.93 -12.01
C GLY A 29 2.35 -4.86 -10.81
N THR A 30 1.26 -5.20 -10.12
CA THR A 30 1.30 -6.15 -9.01
C THR A 30 1.72 -7.54 -9.49
N TYR A 31 1.18 -8.03 -10.61
CA TYR A 31 1.55 -9.35 -11.15
C TYR A 31 3.03 -9.43 -11.50
N ARG A 32 3.55 -8.40 -12.17
CA ARG A 32 4.99 -8.30 -12.47
C ARG A 32 5.83 -8.32 -11.20
N TRP A 33 5.36 -7.66 -10.13
CA TRP A 33 6.07 -7.65 -8.85
C TRP A 33 6.07 -9.04 -8.20
N LEU A 34 4.92 -9.71 -8.15
CA LEU A 34 4.79 -11.08 -7.62
C LEU A 34 5.68 -12.06 -8.40
N GLU A 35 5.67 -11.97 -9.74
CA GLU A 35 6.50 -12.80 -10.62
C GLU A 35 8.01 -12.56 -10.40
N ARG A 36 8.43 -11.30 -10.27
CA ARG A 36 9.84 -10.94 -9.98
C ARG A 36 10.31 -11.49 -8.64
N HIS A 37 9.41 -11.61 -7.67
CA HIS A 37 9.69 -12.15 -6.34
C HIS A 37 9.43 -13.66 -6.22
N ASN A 38 9.18 -14.36 -7.33
CA ASN A 38 8.91 -15.80 -7.37
C ASN A 38 7.72 -16.23 -6.49
N ILE A 39 6.75 -15.34 -6.27
CA ILE A 39 5.51 -15.67 -5.58
C ILE A 39 4.58 -16.37 -6.55
N SER A 40 4.17 -17.61 -6.23
CA SER A 40 3.23 -18.37 -7.05
C SER A 40 1.80 -17.86 -6.86
N PHE A 41 1.12 -17.57 -7.95
CA PHE A 41 -0.30 -17.21 -7.96
C PHE A 41 -0.93 -17.56 -9.31
N GLU A 42 -2.24 -17.77 -9.31
CA GLU A 42 -3.01 -17.87 -10.55
C GLU A 42 -3.48 -16.48 -11.00
N ARG A 43 -3.18 -16.11 -12.25
CA ARG A 43 -3.68 -14.85 -12.83
C ARG A 43 -5.20 -14.89 -12.96
N GLY A 44 -5.88 -13.80 -12.60
CA GLY A 44 -7.35 -13.77 -12.60
C GLY A 44 -7.91 -12.38 -12.25
N LYS A 45 -9.16 -12.31 -11.79
CA LYS A 45 -9.67 -11.07 -11.17
C LYS A 45 -9.07 -10.88 -9.78
N TYR A 46 -9.08 -9.66 -9.26
CA TYR A 46 -8.46 -9.32 -7.97
C TYR A 46 -8.93 -10.21 -6.84
N GLU A 47 -10.24 -10.44 -6.74
CA GLU A 47 -10.86 -11.24 -5.69
C GLU A 47 -10.37 -12.69 -5.76
N ARG A 48 -10.23 -13.21 -6.99
CA ARG A 48 -9.73 -14.57 -7.22
C ARG A 48 -8.26 -14.69 -6.83
N VAL A 49 -7.42 -13.71 -7.20
CA VAL A 49 -6.00 -13.75 -6.87
C VAL A 49 -5.77 -13.55 -5.37
N SER A 50 -6.48 -12.62 -4.74
CA SER A 50 -6.42 -12.43 -3.29
C SER A 50 -6.85 -13.71 -2.55
N SER A 51 -7.95 -14.34 -2.96
CA SER A 51 -8.41 -15.60 -2.35
C SER A 51 -7.38 -16.71 -2.54
N HIS A 52 -6.84 -16.86 -3.75
CA HIS A 52 -5.80 -17.84 -4.04
C HIS A 52 -4.58 -17.62 -3.14
N LEU A 53 -4.04 -16.39 -3.07
CA LEU A 53 -2.88 -16.08 -2.23
C LEU A 53 -3.16 -16.40 -0.76
N LYS A 54 -4.36 -16.04 -0.27
CA LYS A 54 -4.77 -16.36 1.10
C LYS A 54 -4.74 -17.87 1.32
N ASP A 55 -5.34 -18.63 0.42
CA ASP A 55 -5.50 -20.07 0.58
C ASP A 55 -4.16 -20.83 0.42
N THR A 56 -3.23 -20.32 -0.40
CA THR A 56 -1.95 -21.00 -0.66
C THR A 56 -0.84 -20.68 0.33
N ILE A 57 -0.70 -19.42 0.75
CA ILE A 57 0.40 -18.99 1.61
C ILE A 57 -0.05 -18.39 2.94
N GLY A 58 -1.34 -18.05 3.09
CA GLY A 58 -1.89 -17.50 4.33
C GLY A 58 -1.55 -16.02 4.54
N ILE A 59 -2.34 -15.36 5.38
CA ILE A 59 -2.21 -13.91 5.61
C ILE A 59 -0.85 -13.53 6.20
N GLY A 60 -0.29 -14.31 7.12
CA GLY A 60 1.02 -14.01 7.72
C GLY A 60 2.13 -13.88 6.66
N ARG A 61 2.23 -14.86 5.76
CA ARG A 61 3.20 -14.83 4.67
C ARG A 61 2.87 -13.76 3.63
N ILE A 62 1.59 -13.49 3.36
CA ILE A 62 1.22 -12.33 2.53
C ILE A 62 1.76 -11.03 3.13
N ILE A 63 1.62 -10.82 4.44
CA ILE A 63 2.15 -9.62 5.08
C ILE A 63 3.68 -9.62 4.96
N GLU A 64 4.36 -10.67 5.43
CA GLU A 64 5.82 -10.75 5.51
C GLU A 64 6.55 -10.76 4.15
N GLU A 65 6.05 -11.53 3.19
CA GLU A 65 6.73 -11.78 1.90
C GLU A 65 6.24 -10.85 0.79
N ILE A 66 5.07 -10.22 0.92
CA ILE A 66 4.46 -9.42 -0.15
C ILE A 66 4.25 -7.98 0.26
N ILE A 67 3.37 -7.72 1.24
CA ILE A 67 2.98 -6.34 1.58
C ILE A 67 4.18 -5.56 2.13
N ILE A 68 4.91 -6.16 3.05
CA ILE A 68 6.05 -5.53 3.71
C ILE A 68 7.14 -5.13 2.69
N PRO A 69 7.62 -6.04 1.81
CA PRO A 69 8.60 -5.68 0.80
C PRO A 69 8.06 -4.62 -0.16
N LEU A 70 6.80 -4.74 -0.60
CA LEU A 70 6.16 -3.74 -1.45
C LEU A 70 6.17 -2.34 -0.82
N VAL A 71 5.81 -2.21 0.47
CA VAL A 71 5.84 -0.92 1.16
C VAL A 71 7.26 -0.39 1.27
N ARG A 72 8.24 -1.25 1.56
CA ARG A 72 9.65 -0.84 1.69
C ARG A 72 10.26 -0.38 0.38
N GLU A 73 9.96 -1.08 -0.71
CA GLU A 73 10.39 -0.70 -2.05
C GLU A 73 9.72 0.60 -2.48
N ARG A 74 8.43 0.75 -2.21
CA ARG A 74 7.65 1.88 -2.73
C ARG A 74 7.84 3.17 -1.95
N PHE A 75 7.96 3.07 -0.63
CA PHE A 75 8.15 4.20 0.27
C PHE A 75 9.54 4.10 0.88
N PRO A 76 10.53 4.92 0.46
CA PRO A 76 11.83 5.02 1.11
C PRO A 76 11.72 5.28 2.62
N LYS A 77 12.80 5.02 3.36
CA LYS A 77 12.79 5.12 4.83
C LYS A 77 12.37 6.51 5.29
N GLU A 78 12.88 7.54 4.64
CA GLU A 78 12.60 8.95 4.92
C GLU A 78 11.10 9.24 4.77
N THR A 79 10.49 8.72 3.70
CA THR A 79 9.06 8.83 3.46
C THR A 79 8.27 8.11 4.56
N ARG A 80 8.66 6.89 4.93
CA ARG A 80 7.97 6.14 6.01
C ARG A 80 8.11 6.82 7.37
N ASP A 81 9.28 7.37 7.68
CA ASP A 81 9.54 8.08 8.93
C ASP A 81 8.70 9.37 9.02
N TYR A 82 8.58 10.12 7.93
CA TYR A 82 7.67 11.27 7.84
C TYR A 82 6.20 10.86 8.06
N LEU A 83 5.74 9.78 7.42
CA LEU A 83 4.37 9.30 7.59
C LEU A 83 4.13 8.84 9.03
N ARG A 84 5.08 8.13 9.64
CA ARG A 84 5.02 7.73 11.06
C ARG A 84 4.91 8.94 11.98
N GLU A 85 5.71 9.98 11.74
CA GLU A 85 5.62 11.24 12.50
C GLU A 85 4.22 11.84 12.41
N LYS A 86 3.61 11.90 11.22
CA LYS A 86 2.25 12.42 11.06
C LYS A 86 1.22 11.55 11.79
N TRP A 87 1.32 10.22 11.70
CA TRP A 87 0.44 9.29 12.39
C TRP A 87 0.49 9.47 13.92
N ASN A 88 1.69 9.46 14.49
CA ASN A 88 1.91 9.58 15.94
C ASN A 88 1.45 10.93 16.50
N ASN A 89 1.46 11.98 15.69
CA ASN A 89 0.96 13.30 16.07
C ASN A 89 -0.53 13.51 15.77
N HIS A 90 -1.25 12.47 15.33
CA HIS A 90 -2.64 12.55 14.89
C HIS A 90 -2.88 13.62 13.82
N LYS A 91 -1.90 13.82 12.92
CA LYS A 91 -1.95 14.79 11.83
C LYS A 91 -2.14 14.10 10.50
N LEU A 92 -2.87 14.75 9.60
CA LEU A 92 -2.87 14.38 8.19
C LEU A 92 -1.55 14.82 7.54
N PRO A 93 -0.95 14.00 6.67
CA PRO A 93 0.13 14.46 5.80
C PRO A 93 -0.36 15.62 4.93
N GLU A 94 0.38 16.73 4.91
CA GLU A 94 0.01 17.87 4.06
C GLU A 94 0.27 17.56 2.59
N LEU A 95 -0.63 17.98 1.70
CA LEU A 95 -0.55 17.70 0.28
C LEU A 95 0.78 18.13 -0.35
N PHE A 96 1.25 19.33 -0.01
CA PHE A 96 2.48 19.89 -0.55
C PHE A 96 3.69 19.02 -0.18
N GLU A 97 3.75 18.59 1.08
CA GLU A 97 4.80 17.70 1.57
C GLU A 97 4.67 16.30 0.98
N VAL A 98 3.44 15.76 0.88
CA VAL A 98 3.16 14.50 0.19
C VAL A 98 3.68 14.52 -1.23
N ASN A 99 3.47 15.60 -1.98
CA ASN A 99 3.94 15.70 -3.37
C ASN A 99 5.46 15.67 -3.50
N LYS A 100 6.19 16.12 -2.48
CA LYS A 100 7.66 16.05 -2.42
C LYS A 100 8.19 14.69 -1.99
N LEU A 101 7.36 13.84 -1.37
CA LEU A 101 7.81 12.52 -0.92
C LEU A 101 8.31 11.71 -2.12
N THR A 102 9.52 11.19 -2.00
CA THR A 102 10.08 10.23 -2.94
C THR A 102 9.27 8.94 -2.88
N ILE A 103 8.82 8.48 -4.04
CA ILE A 103 8.16 7.20 -4.24
C ILE A 103 8.88 6.51 -5.40
N ASN A 104 9.24 5.24 -5.21
CA ASN A 104 9.87 4.48 -6.29
C ASN A 104 8.81 3.98 -7.27
N ASP A 105 8.56 4.76 -8.32
CA ASP A 105 7.66 4.41 -9.42
C ASP A 105 8.34 3.51 -10.47
N ASN A 106 9.06 2.48 -10.02
CA ASN A 106 9.62 1.43 -10.88
C ASN A 106 8.53 0.52 -11.49
N PHE A 107 7.25 0.86 -11.30
CA PHE A 107 6.10 0.23 -11.92
C PHE A 107 5.76 1.01 -13.19
N GLU A 108 6.27 0.53 -14.33
CA GLU A 108 6.19 1.20 -15.64
C GLU A 108 4.77 1.66 -16.06
N GLU A 109 3.72 1.05 -15.50
CA GLU A 109 2.32 1.41 -15.79
C GLU A 109 1.87 2.78 -15.26
N LEU A 110 2.68 3.42 -14.42
CA LEU A 110 2.44 4.77 -13.93
C LEU A 110 3.11 5.85 -14.79
N LYS A 111 4.07 5.46 -15.66
CA LYS A 111 4.65 6.36 -16.66
C LYS A 111 3.72 6.41 -17.87
N GLY A 112 2.90 7.46 -17.98
CA GLY A 112 2.26 7.84 -19.24
C GLY A 112 0.74 7.87 -19.27
N LYS A 113 0.02 7.73 -18.15
CA LYS A 113 -1.39 8.13 -18.10
C LYS A 113 -1.50 9.60 -17.70
N GLU A 114 -1.35 10.48 -18.68
CA GLU A 114 -1.76 11.87 -18.56
C GLU A 114 -3.25 11.90 -18.16
N GLY A 115 -3.53 12.42 -16.97
CA GLY A 115 -4.90 12.80 -16.63
C GLY A 115 -5.31 13.96 -17.53
N VAL A 116 -6.55 13.95 -18.04
CA VAL A 116 -7.17 15.11 -18.68
C VAL A 116 -7.02 16.30 -17.72
N GLY A 117 -6.18 17.28 -18.07
CA GLY A 117 -5.88 18.45 -17.24
C GLY A 117 -4.51 18.50 -16.55
N GLY A 118 -3.51 17.71 -16.97
CA GLY A 118 -2.10 17.93 -16.59
C GLY A 118 -1.75 17.70 -15.11
N GLN A 119 -2.69 17.26 -14.30
CA GLN A 119 -2.45 16.82 -12.93
C GLN A 119 -2.16 15.33 -12.95
N TYR A 120 -0.90 14.98 -12.71
CA TYR A 120 -0.49 13.62 -12.35
C TYR A 120 -1.45 13.13 -11.25
N ARG A 121 -2.38 12.22 -11.59
CA ARG A 121 -3.04 11.40 -10.58
C ARG A 121 -1.97 10.44 -10.08
N LEU A 122 -1.13 10.98 -9.21
CA LEU A 122 -0.06 10.31 -8.49
C LEU A 122 -0.75 9.20 -7.71
N TRP A 123 -0.75 8.01 -8.29
CA TRP A 123 -1.22 6.83 -7.61
C TRP A 123 -0.20 6.55 -6.50
N ARG A 124 -0.47 7.14 -5.34
CA ARG A 124 0.29 6.96 -4.12
C ARG A 124 -0.53 6.03 -3.24
N PRO A 125 -0.14 4.75 -3.09
CA PRO A 125 -0.66 3.94 -2.00
C PRO A 125 -0.56 4.76 -0.69
N PHE A 126 -1.48 4.59 0.26
CA PHE A 126 -1.63 5.42 1.47
C PHE A 126 -2.10 6.86 1.29
N LEU A 127 -1.89 7.48 0.12
CA LEU A 127 -1.96 8.94 0.01
C LEU A 127 -2.88 9.45 -1.10
N GLU A 128 -3.78 8.62 -1.65
CA GLU A 128 -4.67 9.05 -2.74
C GLU A 128 -5.26 10.43 -2.44
N ILE A 129 -4.95 11.37 -3.32
CA ILE A 129 -5.33 12.77 -3.18
C ILE A 129 -6.68 12.91 -3.87
N SER A 130 -7.73 13.21 -3.12
CA SER A 130 -9.00 13.59 -3.73
C SER A 130 -8.85 15.00 -4.30
N THR A 131 -8.92 15.13 -5.62
CA THR A 131 -8.93 16.44 -6.31
C THR A 131 -10.34 16.91 -6.67
N GLN A 132 -11.38 16.24 -6.13
CA GLN A 132 -12.78 16.52 -6.46
C GLN A 132 -13.21 17.95 -6.10
N ASN A 133 -12.48 18.63 -5.21
CA ASN A 133 -12.70 20.04 -4.90
C ASN A 133 -11.36 20.82 -4.93
N PRO A 134 -11.19 21.80 -5.84
CA PRO A 134 -9.95 22.57 -5.96
C PRO A 134 -9.61 23.41 -4.71
N THR A 135 -10.54 23.56 -3.76
CA THR A 135 -10.31 24.29 -2.51
C THR A 135 -9.87 23.41 -1.33
N TRP A 136 -10.03 22.09 -1.40
CA TRP A 136 -9.69 21.17 -0.31
C TRP A 136 -9.12 19.87 -0.85
N ASN A 137 -7.80 19.83 -0.99
CA ASN A 137 -7.10 18.57 -1.26
C ASN A 137 -6.85 17.86 0.07
N TYR A 138 -7.39 16.65 0.23
CA TYR A 138 -7.13 15.82 1.39
C TYR A 138 -6.63 14.43 0.97
N VAL A 139 -5.93 13.80 1.90
CA VAL A 139 -5.31 12.48 1.74
C VAL A 139 -6.36 11.41 2.03
N GLU A 140 -7.20 11.11 1.05
CA GLU A 140 -8.43 10.30 1.14
C GLU A 140 -8.16 8.91 1.73
N ARG A 141 -7.03 8.29 1.37
CA ARG A 141 -6.69 6.93 1.81
C ARG A 141 -5.80 6.84 3.05
N TRP A 142 -5.42 7.97 3.64
CA TRP A 142 -4.62 7.97 4.87
C TRP A 142 -5.32 7.19 5.98
N GLY A 143 -6.61 7.46 6.19
CA GLY A 143 -7.40 6.80 7.23
C GLY A 143 -7.67 5.30 7.00
N GLN A 144 -7.48 4.79 5.77
CA GLN A 144 -7.76 3.38 5.47
C GLN A 144 -6.54 2.50 5.69
N LEU A 145 -5.37 2.92 5.21
CA LEU A 145 -4.17 2.08 5.22
C LEU A 145 -3.20 2.44 6.36
N ALA A 146 -3.22 3.68 6.87
CA ALA A 146 -2.36 4.07 7.98
C ALA A 146 -2.66 3.29 9.28
N PRO A 147 -3.93 3.07 9.69
CA PRO A 147 -4.19 2.23 10.86
C PRO A 147 -3.71 0.79 10.66
N ILE A 148 -3.92 0.22 9.46
CA ILE A 148 -3.45 -1.14 9.13
C ILE A 148 -1.93 -1.20 9.23
N TRP A 149 -1.21 -0.25 8.63
CA TRP A 149 0.24 -0.25 8.67
C TRP A 149 0.78 0.03 10.07
N PHE A 150 0.43 1.16 10.67
CA PHE A 150 1.05 1.61 11.92
C PHE A 150 0.54 0.87 13.17
N LEU A 151 -0.69 0.33 13.19
CA LEU A 151 -1.22 -0.39 14.35
C LEU A 151 -1.12 -1.91 14.21
N GLU A 152 -1.23 -2.45 13.00
CA GLU A 152 -1.34 -3.90 12.82
C GLU A 152 -0.07 -4.53 12.20
N ILE A 153 0.75 -3.78 11.49
CA ILE A 153 1.91 -4.34 10.76
C ILE A 153 3.23 -3.82 11.30
N GLU A 154 3.32 -2.54 11.69
CA GLU A 154 4.57 -1.88 12.03
C GLU A 154 5.28 -2.57 13.22
N ASP A 155 4.51 -3.02 14.22
CA ASP A 155 5.06 -3.69 15.40
C ASP A 155 5.60 -5.09 15.11
N ILE A 156 5.07 -5.78 14.08
CA ILE A 156 5.59 -7.09 13.63
C ILE A 156 7.08 -6.96 13.22
N PHE A 157 7.52 -5.76 12.85
CA PHE A 157 8.89 -5.49 12.45
C PHE A 157 9.85 -5.14 13.57
N HIS A 158 9.38 -4.43 14.59
CA HIS A 158 10.28 -3.90 15.61
C HIS A 158 10.84 -5.00 16.51
N ASP A 159 10.14 -6.14 16.62
CA ASP A 159 10.61 -7.33 17.32
C ASP A 159 11.55 -8.23 16.49
N ALA A 160 11.64 -8.05 15.16
CA ALA A 160 12.49 -8.87 14.29
C ALA A 160 13.94 -8.40 14.16
N THR A 161 14.31 -7.28 14.80
CA THR A 161 15.68 -6.73 14.83
C THR A 161 16.27 -6.62 16.25
N LYS A 162 15.76 -7.40 17.22
CA LYS A 162 16.40 -7.60 18.52
C LYS A 162 17.07 -8.97 18.61
#